data_AF-A0A7J5YQ41-F1
#
_entry.id   AF-A0A7J5YQ41-F1
#
_cell.length_a   1.000
_cell.length_b   1.000
_cell.length_c   1.000
_cell.angle_alpha   90.00
_cell.angle_beta   90.00
_cell.angle_gamma   90.00
#
_symmetry.space_group_name_H-M   'P 1'
#
loop_
_entity.id
_entity.type
_entity.pdbx_description
1 polymer ?
#
loop_
_entity_poly.entity_id
_entity_poly.type
_entity_poly.pdbx_seq_one_letter_code
_entity_poly.pdbx_strand_id
1 'polypeptide(L)'
;MSKTLQSDEWELPHPEVRLHDTVGSLKILIQQSRIACESQKLVFENGCSTTLNNDSATLESYGLHSGARVNLLVTTPAIIQVFLKNEKGVAPYDIKPDETVSHFKSRVEERERVPWTSRGSPTRAER
;
A
#
# COMPACT_ATOMS: atom_id res chain seq x y z
N MET A 1 7.60 -12.63 12.56
CA MET A 1 6.96 -12.26 13.84
C MET A 1 5.63 -11.60 13.50
N SER A 2 4.52 -12.31 13.65
CA SER A 2 3.17 -11.79 13.37
C SER A 2 2.69 -11.09 14.63
N LYS A 3 2.50 -9.76 14.60
CA LYS A 3 1.82 -9.05 15.68
C LYS A 3 0.33 -9.03 15.37
N THR A 4 -0.47 -9.62 16.25
CA THR A 4 -1.92 -9.47 16.25
C THR A 4 -2.23 -8.16 16.94
N LEU A 5 -2.62 -7.14 16.17
CA LEU A 5 -3.07 -5.86 16.72
C LEU A 5 -4.55 -6.00 17.08
N GLN A 6 -4.86 -6.02 18.39
CA GLN A 6 -6.23 -6.00 18.88
C GLN A 6 -6.81 -4.59 18.74
N SER A 7 -8.11 -4.52 18.45
CA SER A 7 -8.87 -3.29 18.23
C SER A 7 -8.79 -2.28 19.39
N ASP A 8 -8.44 -2.73 20.61
CA ASP A 8 -8.21 -1.89 21.79
C ASP A 8 -6.90 -1.08 21.77
N GLU A 9 -5.96 -1.37 20.86
CA GLU A 9 -4.66 -0.67 20.79
C GLU A 9 -4.68 0.55 19.85
N TRP A 10 -5.82 0.81 19.20
CA TRP A 10 -6.00 1.97 18.33
C TRP A 10 -6.73 3.10 19.06
N GLU A 11 -5.99 4.12 19.51
CA GLU A 11 -6.52 5.45 19.86
C GLU A 11 -6.99 6.20 18.57
N LEU A 12 -7.83 5.54 17.77
CA LEU A 12 -8.47 6.10 16.59
C LEU A 12 -9.99 6.02 16.79
N PRO A 13 -10.78 6.97 16.26
CA PRO A 13 -12.23 6.91 16.32
C PRO A 13 -12.65 5.55 15.76
N HIS A 14 -13.39 4.76 16.55
CA HIS A 14 -13.88 3.44 16.15
C HIS A 14 -14.51 3.58 14.76
N PRO A 15 -13.88 3.06 13.68
CA PRO A 15 -14.47 3.19 12.37
C PRO A 15 -15.76 2.37 12.40
N GLU A 16 -16.92 3.03 12.34
CA GLU A 16 -18.21 2.37 12.20
C GLU A 16 -18.26 1.74 10.81
N VAL A 17 -17.77 0.51 10.72
CA VAL A 17 -17.84 -0.29 9.50
C VAL A 17 -19.20 -0.98 9.48
N ARG A 18 -19.96 -0.76 8.41
CA ARG A 18 -21.31 -1.30 8.22
C ARG A 18 -21.22 -2.63 7.48
N LEU A 19 -22.17 -3.53 7.69
CA LEU A 19 -22.14 -4.86 7.07
C LEU A 19 -22.27 -4.83 5.53
N HIS A 20 -22.89 -3.78 4.99
CA HIS A 20 -22.97 -3.51 3.55
C HIS A 20 -21.72 -2.83 2.98
N ASP A 21 -20.78 -2.44 3.84
CA ASP A 21 -19.51 -1.92 3.35
C ASP A 21 -18.72 -3.05 2.70
N THR A 22 -17.88 -2.64 1.76
CA THR A 22 -17.04 -3.57 1.01
C THR A 22 -15.74 -3.82 1.75
N VAL A 23 -15.09 -4.96 1.46
CA VAL A 23 -13.73 -5.23 1.94
C VAL A 23 -12.77 -4.13 1.51
N GLY A 24 -12.95 -3.56 0.32
CA GLY A 24 -12.16 -2.42 -0.17
C GLY A 24 -12.30 -1.19 0.72
N SER A 25 -13.52 -0.85 1.13
CA SER A 25 -13.78 0.26 2.07
C SER A 25 -13.06 0.05 3.40
N LEU A 26 -13.09 -1.18 3.94
CA LEU A 26 -12.38 -1.54 5.16
C LEU A 26 -10.85 -1.40 5.00
N LYS A 27 -10.29 -1.82 3.87
CA LYS A 27 -8.86 -1.67 3.59
C LYS A 27 -8.42 -0.21 3.50
N ILE A 28 -9.25 0.66 2.90
CA ILE A 28 -8.98 2.11 2.81
C ILE A 28 -8.96 2.75 4.21
N LEU A 29 -9.88 2.37 5.10
CA LEU A 29 -9.88 2.87 6.48
C LEU A 29 -8.60 2.49 7.22
N ILE A 30 -8.11 1.28 7.02
CA ILE A 30 -6.83 0.82 7.59
C ILE A 30 -5.65 1.53 6.90
N GLN A 31 -5.76 1.85 5.61
CA GLN A 31 -4.76 2.64 4.88
C GLN A 31 -4.60 4.04 5.45
N GLN A 32 -5.69 4.68 5.86
CA GLN A 32 -5.65 5.96 6.58
C GLN A 32 -4.88 5.85 7.90
N SER A 33 -4.82 4.66 8.49
CA SER A 33 -4.04 4.34 9.70
C SER A 33 -2.55 4.06 9.40
N ARG A 34 -2.07 4.43 8.20
CA ARG A 34 -0.68 4.31 7.73
C ARG A 34 -0.20 2.88 7.38
N ILE A 35 -1.11 1.93 7.20
CA ILE A 35 -0.79 0.57 6.73
C ILE A 35 -1.23 0.44 5.27
N ALA A 36 -0.31 0.31 4.33
CA ALA A 36 -0.65 0.25 2.91
C ALA A 36 -1.45 -1.02 2.55
N CYS A 37 -2.40 -0.93 1.61
CA CYS A 37 -3.40 -1.97 1.31
C CYS A 37 -2.80 -3.33 0.95
N GLU A 38 -1.67 -3.33 0.28
CA GLU A 38 -0.91 -4.52 -0.12
C GLU A 38 -0.20 -5.20 1.06
N SER A 39 -0.02 -4.49 2.16
CA SER A 39 0.50 -5.02 3.42
C SER A 39 -0.61 -5.55 4.33
N GLN A 40 -1.88 -5.29 4.01
CA GLN A 40 -3.03 -5.66 4.84
C GLN A 40 -3.58 -7.05 4.45
N LYS A 41 -3.52 -8.00 5.38
CA LYS A 41 -4.21 -9.28 5.25
C LYS A 41 -5.31 -9.38 6.30
N LEU A 42 -6.54 -9.19 5.83
CA LEU A 42 -7.75 -9.29 6.64
C LEU A 42 -8.21 -10.74 6.72
N VAL A 43 -8.43 -11.24 7.93
CA VAL A 43 -8.83 -12.61 8.21
C VAL A 43 -10.02 -12.61 9.15
N PHE A 44 -11.06 -13.34 8.78
CA PHE A 44 -12.25 -13.55 9.58
C PHE A 44 -12.35 -15.03 9.95
N GLU A 45 -12.59 -15.32 11.23
CA GLU A 45 -12.72 -16.69 11.73
C GLU A 45 -14.22 -17.01 11.95
N ASN A 46 -14.81 -17.74 11.01
CA ASN A 46 -16.21 -18.17 11.05
C ASN A 46 -16.31 -19.70 11.02
N GLY A 47 -15.66 -20.36 11.98
CA GLY A 47 -15.44 -21.82 11.98
C GLY A 47 -14.32 -22.28 11.03
N CYS A 48 -14.05 -21.53 9.97
CA CYS A 48 -12.87 -21.62 9.11
C CYS A 48 -12.19 -20.25 9.03
N SER A 49 -10.86 -20.23 8.84
CA SER A 49 -10.10 -19.00 8.62
C SER A 49 -10.30 -18.51 7.19
N THR A 50 -11.16 -17.51 7.02
CA THR A 50 -11.52 -16.93 5.72
C THR A 50 -10.75 -15.64 5.52
N THR A 51 -9.92 -15.57 4.48
CA THR A 51 -9.21 -14.33 4.12
C THR A 51 -10.13 -13.43 3.29
N LEU A 52 -10.30 -12.18 3.70
CA LEU A 52 -11.09 -11.18 2.98
C LEU A 52 -10.23 -10.57 1.86
N ASN A 53 -10.18 -11.25 0.70
CA ASN A 53 -9.34 -10.88 -0.43
C ASN A 53 -10.09 -10.15 -1.56
N ASN A 54 -11.41 -10.31 -1.65
CA ASN A 54 -12.22 -9.65 -2.69
C ASN A 54 -12.69 -8.27 -2.22
N ASP A 55 -12.11 -7.21 -2.78
CA ASP A 55 -12.39 -5.82 -2.43
C ASP A 55 -13.81 -5.36 -2.78
N SER A 56 -14.44 -5.98 -3.77
CA SER A 56 -15.82 -5.64 -4.17
C SER A 56 -16.88 -6.41 -3.39
N ALA A 57 -16.50 -7.45 -2.64
CA ALA A 57 -17.42 -8.21 -1.82
C ALA A 57 -17.78 -7.44 -0.54
N THR A 58 -19.05 -7.54 -0.13
CA THR A 58 -19.52 -6.97 1.13
C THR A 58 -19.07 -7.82 2.30
N LEU A 59 -18.93 -7.22 3.48
CA LEU A 59 -18.60 -7.97 4.69
C LEU A 59 -19.66 -9.03 5.03
N GLU A 60 -20.94 -8.72 4.84
CA GLU A 60 -22.04 -9.67 5.02
C GLU A 60 -21.89 -10.92 4.14
N SER A 61 -21.36 -10.79 2.91
CA SER A 61 -21.19 -11.94 2.01
C SER A 61 -20.19 -12.99 2.51
N TYR A 62 -19.30 -12.61 3.43
CA TYR A 62 -18.37 -13.52 4.11
C TYR A 62 -18.94 -14.09 5.43
N GLY A 63 -20.18 -13.74 5.77
CA GLY A 63 -20.84 -14.15 7.01
C GLY A 63 -20.44 -13.30 8.22
N LEU A 64 -19.98 -12.05 8.01
CA LEU A 64 -19.76 -11.13 9.12
C LEU A 64 -21.11 -10.61 9.64
N HIS A 65 -21.21 -10.48 10.95
CA HIS A 65 -22.38 -9.97 11.67
C HIS A 65 -21.97 -8.85 12.62
N SER A 66 -22.94 -8.12 13.19
CA SER A 66 -22.66 -7.12 14.21
C SER A 66 -21.92 -7.76 15.39
N GLY A 67 -20.80 -7.15 15.80
CA GLY A 67 -19.90 -7.71 16.83
C GLY A 67 -18.90 -8.76 16.33
N ALA A 68 -18.87 -9.07 15.03
CA ALA A 68 -17.84 -9.92 14.45
C ALA A 68 -16.45 -9.27 14.57
N ARG A 69 -15.42 -10.10 14.80
CA ARG A 69 -14.03 -9.65 14.92
C ARG A 69 -13.26 -10.01 13.65
N VAL A 70 -12.64 -9.02 13.03
CA VAL A 70 -11.75 -9.20 11.89
C VAL A 70 -10.32 -9.02 12.37
N ASN A 71 -9.47 -9.98 12.07
CA ASN A 71 -8.05 -9.94 12.40
C ASN A 71 -7.27 -9.31 11.24
N LEU A 72 -6.54 -8.23 11.51
CA LEU A 72 -5.60 -7.64 10.56
C LEU A 72 -4.20 -8.21 10.81
N LEU A 73 -3.67 -8.94 9.82
CA LEU A 73 -2.27 -9.29 9.77
C LEU A 73 -1.52 -8.31 8.87
N VAL A 74 -0.51 -7.64 9.44
CA VAL A 74 0.40 -6.79 8.67
C VAL A 74 1.50 -7.66 8.09
N THR A 75 1.56 -7.73 6.76
CA THR A 75 2.57 -8.48 6.00
C THR A 75 3.57 -7.53 5.38
N THR A 76 4.83 -7.96 5.28
CA THR A 76 5.83 -7.21 4.50
C THR A 76 5.51 -7.40 3.02
N PRO A 77 5.27 -6.32 2.26
CA PRO A 77 4.95 -6.44 0.85
C PRO A 77 6.14 -7.06 0.12
N ALA A 78 5.83 -7.84 -0.92
CA ALA A 78 6.84 -8.41 -1.77
C ALA A 78 7.66 -7.26 -2.40
N ILE A 79 8.98 -7.35 -2.29
CA ILE A 79 9.88 -6.42 -2.95
C ILE A 79 9.92 -6.78 -4.43
N ILE A 80 9.59 -5.82 -5.29
CA ILE A 80 9.73 -5.94 -6.74
C ILE A 80 11.10 -5.38 -7.09
N GLN A 81 11.98 -6.22 -7.64
CA GLN A 81 13.27 -5.74 -8.12
C GLN A 81 13.15 -5.31 -9.59
N VAL A 82 13.56 -4.08 -9.88
CA VAL A 82 13.67 -3.57 -11.25
C VAL A 82 15.12 -3.21 -11.58
N PHE A 83 15.45 -3.22 -12.87
CA PHE A 83 16.78 -2.86 -13.36
C PHE A 83 16.70 -1.56 -14.16
N LEU A 84 17.32 -0.51 -13.63
CA LEU A 84 17.45 0.77 -14.33
C LEU A 84 18.72 0.74 -15.18
N LYS A 85 18.58 0.98 -16.49
CA LYS A 85 19.71 1.14 -17.41
C LYS A 85 19.94 2.62 -17.71
N ASN A 86 21.13 3.13 -17.44
CA ASN A 86 21.56 4.50 -17.72
C ASN A 86 22.96 4.53 -18.37
N GLU A 87 23.53 5.72 -18.57
CA GLU A 87 24.86 5.90 -19.16
C GLU A 87 26.01 5.30 -18.32
N LYS A 88 25.76 5.02 -17.04
CA LYS A 88 26.74 4.40 -16.12
C LYS A 88 26.62 2.87 -16.06
N GLY A 89 25.58 2.28 -16.66
CA GLY A 89 25.36 0.84 -16.69
C GLY A 89 23.94 0.42 -16.27
N VAL A 90 23.83 -0.76 -15.67
CA VAL A 90 22.57 -1.32 -15.16
C VAL A 90 22.65 -1.44 -13.65
N ALA A 91 21.71 -0.84 -12.94
CA ALA A 91 21.62 -0.89 -11.47
C ALA A 91 20.28 -1.49 -11.00
N PRO A 92 20.30 -2.40 -10.01
CA PRO A 92 19.08 -2.92 -9.40
C PRO A 92 18.49 -1.91 -8.41
N TYR A 93 17.16 -1.85 -8.39
CA TYR A 93 16.36 -1.09 -7.44
C TYR A 93 15.23 -1.94 -6.91
N ASP A 94 15.09 -1.90 -5.59
CA ASP A 94 13.97 -2.51 -4.89
C ASP A 94 12.82 -1.49 -4.83
N ILE A 95 11.69 -1.89 -5.39
CA ILE A 95 10.44 -1.14 -5.48
C ILE A 95 9.38 -1.85 -4.65
N LYS A 96 8.57 -1.06 -3.95
CA LYS A 96 7.36 -1.58 -3.31
C LYS A 96 6.15 -1.42 -4.25
N PRO A 97 5.14 -2.30 -4.20
CA PRO A 97 3.97 -2.19 -5.09
C PRO A 97 3.21 -0.86 -4.96
N ASP A 98 3.29 -0.21 -3.80
CA ASP A 98 2.68 1.09 -3.49
C ASP A 98 3.58 2.30 -3.84
N GLU A 99 4.82 2.05 -4.27
CA GLU A 99 5.75 3.12 -4.60
C GLU A 99 5.33 3.84 -5.89
N THR A 100 5.11 5.16 -5.79
CA THR A 100 4.78 5.97 -6.96
C THR A 100 6.00 6.18 -7.86
N VAL A 101 5.76 6.37 -9.16
CA VAL A 101 6.82 6.71 -10.13
C VAL A 101 7.57 7.98 -9.74
N SER A 102 6.89 8.96 -9.14
CA SER A 102 7.52 10.21 -8.66
C SER A 102 8.52 9.91 -7.54
N HIS A 103 8.11 9.12 -6.54
CA HIS A 103 8.98 8.72 -5.44
C HIS A 103 10.17 7.88 -5.92
N PHE A 104 9.93 6.95 -6.84
CA PHE A 104 10.99 6.17 -7.48
C PHE A 104 12.00 7.07 -8.20
N LYS A 105 11.55 8.07 -8.96
CA LYS A 105 12.42 9.05 -9.64
C LYS A 105 13.27 9.82 -8.63
N SER A 106 12.69 10.33 -7.55
CA SER A 106 13.44 11.06 -6.52
C SER A 106 14.55 10.21 -5.90
N ARG A 107 14.31 8.91 -5.65
CA ARG A 107 15.35 7.98 -5.17
C ARG A 107 16.46 7.76 -6.19
N VAL A 108 16.10 7.66 -7.48
CA VAL A 108 17.09 7.55 -8.56
C VAL A 108 17.94 8.81 -8.63
N GLU A 109 17.34 10.00 -8.55
CA GLU A 109 18.06 11.28 -8.55
C GLU A 109 19.03 11.39 -7.36
N GLU A 110 18.60 11.01 -6.16
CA GLU A 110 19.45 11.02 -4.96
C GLU A 110 20.63 10.06 -5.09
N ARG A 111 20.39 8.83 -5.59
CA ARG A 111 21.43 7.81 -5.75
C ARG A 111 22.41 8.14 -6.87
N GLU A 112 21.92 8.67 -7.98
CA GLU A 112 22.73 8.99 -9.16
C GLU A 112 23.36 10.38 -9.10
N ARG A 113 22.89 11.23 -8.18
CA ARG A 113 23.23 12.66 -8.03
C ARG A 113 23.01 13.48 -9.31
N VAL A 114 22.03 13.07 -10.11
CA VAL A 114 21.65 13.78 -11.34
C VAL A 114 20.38 14.56 -11.05
N PRO A 115 20.43 15.91 -10.96
CA PRO A 115 19.21 16.69 -10.88
C PRO A 115 18.42 16.52 -12.18
N TRP A 116 17.11 16.26 -12.09
CA TRP A 116 16.20 16.42 -13.23
C TRP A 116 16.00 17.91 -13.52
N THR A 117 17.07 18.56 -13.97
CA THR A 117 16.99 19.89 -14.52
C THR A 117 17.66 19.89 -15.89
N SER A 118 16.92 20.49 -16.83
CA SER A 118 17.40 21.00 -18.12
C SER A 118 17.40 20.01 -19.28
N ARG A 119 16.26 19.95 -19.99
CA ARG A 119 16.32 19.86 -21.45
C ARG A 119 15.40 20.92 -22.07
N GLY A 120 15.99 22.09 -22.31
CA GLY A 120 15.62 22.99 -23.39
C GLY A 120 14.62 24.12 -23.07
N SER A 121 15.04 25.15 -22.35
CA SER A 121 14.66 26.51 -22.78
C SER A 121 15.58 26.88 -23.94
N PRO A 122 15.07 27.08 -25.17
CA PRO A 122 15.88 27.65 -26.23
C PRO A 122 16.07 29.13 -25.90
N THR A 123 17.21 29.46 -25.29
CA THR A 123 17.67 30.85 -25.26
C THR A 123 18.09 31.20 -26.69
N ARG A 124 17.13 31.63 -27.52
CA ARG A 124 17.42 32.21 -28.83
C ARG A 124 17.97 33.62 -28.60
N ALA A 125 19.28 33.69 -28.45
CA ALA A 125 20.04 34.90 -28.70
C ALA A 125 20.35 34.96 -30.20
N GLU A 126 19.78 35.93 -30.91
CA GLU A 126 20.28 36.51 -32.16
C GLU A 126 19.48 37.81 -32.36
N ARG A 127 20.12 38.96 -32.05
CA ARG A 127 20.79 39.92 -32.95
C ARG A 127 19.85 41.01 -33.45
#